data_AF-R8Y182-F1
#
_entry.id   AF-R8Y182-F1
#
_cell.length_a   1.000
_cell.length_b   1.000
_cell.length_c   1.000
_cell.angle_alpha   90.00
_cell.angle_beta   90.00
_cell.angle_gamma   90.00
#
_symmetry.space_group_name_H-M   'P 1'
#
loop_
_entity.id
_entity.type
_entity.pdbx_description
1 polymer ?
#
loop_
_entity_poly.entity_id
_entity_poly.type
_entity_poly.pdbx_seq_one_letter_code
_entity_poly.pdbx_strand_id
1 'polypeptide(L)'
;MTDFVKELAACRVEGTQLPFYPEKVQGYTKQEVELIARNLNLDIHGQFREFLLQMGRCSGGLLGGDEFKMYNSQWNLDDFLDYQKCIKEDNEMCDSEGKIDPFEKKYSV
;
A
#
# COMPACT_ATOMS: atom_id res chain seq x y z
N MET A 1 -6.32 -17.90 -10.29
CA MET A 1 -5.64 -16.60 -10.25
C MET A 1 -6.63 -15.62 -9.67
N THR A 2 -6.36 -15.13 -8.47
CA THR A 2 -7.24 -14.18 -7.78
C THR A 2 -7.12 -12.82 -8.48
N ASP A 3 -8.25 -12.18 -8.77
CA ASP A 3 -8.28 -10.81 -9.28
C ASP A 3 -8.32 -9.87 -8.07
N PHE A 4 -7.15 -9.39 -7.65
CA PHE A 4 -7.02 -8.58 -6.45
C PHE A 4 -7.83 -7.28 -6.53
N VAL A 5 -7.94 -6.68 -7.73
CA VAL A 5 -8.72 -5.45 -7.92
C VAL A 5 -10.21 -5.72 -7.70
N LYS A 6 -10.70 -6.85 -8.21
CA LYS A 6 -12.09 -7.27 -8.01
C LYS A 6 -12.39 -7.62 -6.55
N GLU A 7 -11.50 -8.34 -5.87
CA GLU A 7 -11.65 -8.65 -4.44
C GLU A 7 -11.65 -7.38 -3.59
N LEU A 8 -10.72 -6.45 -3.85
CA LEU A 8 -10.69 -5.16 -3.15
C LEU A 8 -11.97 -4.34 -3.38
N ALA A 9 -12.51 -4.35 -4.61
CA ALA A 9 -13.78 -3.72 -4.90
C ALA A 9 -14.95 -4.34 -4.10
N ALA A 10 -14.93 -5.66 -3.91
CA ALA A 10 -15.96 -6.38 -3.17
C ALA A 10 -15.88 -6.14 -1.65
N CYS A 11 -14.69 -5.89 -1.12
CA CYS A 11 -14.49 -5.58 0.30
C CYS A 11 -14.80 -4.11 0.68
N ARG A 12 -15.09 -3.24 -0.29
CA ARG A 12 -15.37 -1.82 -0.03
C ARG A 12 -16.69 -1.67 0.75
N VAL A 13 -16.63 -0.96 1.88
CA VAL A 13 -17.80 -0.70 2.74
C VAL A 13 -18.78 0.25 2.03
N GLU A 14 -20.07 -0.06 2.12
CA GLU A 14 -21.12 0.79 1.57
C GLU A 14 -21.16 2.14 2.31
N GLY A 15 -21.20 3.25 1.57
CA GLY A 15 -21.18 4.60 2.14
C GLY A 15 -19.79 5.22 2.34
N THR A 16 -18.69 4.52 2.00
CA THR A 16 -17.35 5.12 1.97
C THR A 16 -17.30 6.28 0.97
N GLN A 17 -16.95 7.49 1.45
CA GLN A 17 -16.85 8.70 0.63
C GLN A 17 -15.50 8.85 -0.09
N LEU A 18 -14.53 7.98 0.19
CA LEU A 18 -13.24 7.99 -0.50
C LEU A 18 -13.41 7.63 -1.99
N PRO A 19 -12.84 8.43 -2.92
CA PRO A 19 -12.86 8.11 -4.34
C PRO A 19 -12.23 6.72 -4.60
N PHE A 20 -12.93 5.89 -5.38
CA PHE A 20 -12.48 4.56 -5.75
C PHE A 20 -12.46 4.43 -7.27
N TYR A 21 -11.26 4.19 -7.82
CA TYR A 21 -10.99 4.13 -9.25
C TYR A 21 -10.28 2.82 -9.62
N PRO A 22 -10.95 1.65 -9.49
CA PRO A 22 -10.35 0.35 -9.77
C PRO A 22 -9.82 0.23 -11.21
N GLU A 23 -10.44 0.95 -12.16
CA GLU A 23 -10.01 1.03 -13.55
C GLU A 23 -8.66 1.74 -13.75
N LYS A 24 -8.23 2.54 -12.75
CA LYS A 24 -6.92 3.20 -12.73
C LYS A 24 -5.85 2.35 -12.05
N VAL A 25 -6.22 1.24 -11.43
CA VAL A 25 -5.25 0.29 -10.88
C VAL A 25 -4.59 -0.42 -12.05
N GLN A 26 -3.30 -0.16 -12.24
CA GLN A 26 -2.50 -0.76 -13.29
C GLN A 26 -1.28 -1.45 -12.68
N GLY A 27 -1.01 -2.66 -13.14
CA GLY A 27 0.24 -3.33 -12.84
C GLY A 27 1.32 -3.05 -13.88
N TYR A 28 2.51 -3.55 -13.60
CA TYR A 28 3.61 -3.59 -14.56
C TYR A 28 3.33 -4.61 -15.66
N THR A 29 3.89 -4.36 -16.84
CA THR A 29 3.98 -5.39 -17.88
C THR A 29 4.99 -6.46 -17.49
N LYS A 30 4.93 -7.64 -18.13
CA LYS A 30 5.90 -8.71 -17.88
C LYS A 30 7.34 -8.24 -18.13
N GLN A 31 7.57 -7.47 -19.20
CA GLN A 31 8.90 -6.93 -19.51
C GLN A 31 9.41 -5.96 -18.44
N GLU A 32 8.52 -5.14 -17.88
CA GLU A 32 8.90 -4.24 -16.77
C GLU A 32 9.24 -5.01 -15.50
N VAL A 33 8.46 -6.05 -15.15
CA VAL A 33 8.77 -6.89 -13.98
C VAL A 33 10.14 -7.55 -14.15
N GLU A 34 10.47 -8.04 -15.34
CA GLU A 34 11.81 -8.59 -15.65
C GLU A 34 12.92 -7.53 -15.55
N LEU A 35 12.63 -6.30 -15.96
CA LEU A 35 13.58 -5.19 -15.81
C LEU A 35 13.81 -4.83 -14.34
N ILE A 36 12.75 -4.78 -13.53
CA ILE A 36 12.83 -4.55 -12.08
C ILE A 36 13.65 -5.65 -11.41
N ALA A 37 13.34 -6.92 -11.70
CA ALA A 37 14.05 -8.08 -11.16
C ALA A 37 15.57 -7.99 -11.44
N ARG A 38 15.95 -7.66 -12.69
CA ARG A 38 17.35 -7.50 -13.09
C ARG A 38 18.03 -6.30 -12.42
N ASN A 39 17.40 -5.12 -12.47
CA ASN A 39 18.00 -3.89 -11.97
C ASN A 39 18.21 -3.90 -10.45
N LEU A 40 17.33 -4.59 -9.72
CA LEU A 40 17.38 -4.68 -8.26
C LEU A 40 17.98 -6.01 -7.76
N ASN A 41 18.42 -6.90 -8.66
CA ASN A 41 18.90 -8.23 -8.34
C ASN A 41 17.93 -9.01 -7.41
N LEU A 42 16.64 -9.02 -7.77
CA LEU A 42 15.56 -9.68 -7.04
C LEU A 42 15.08 -10.92 -7.80
N ASP A 43 14.73 -11.97 -7.07
CA ASP A 43 13.93 -13.08 -7.61
C ASP A 43 12.44 -12.77 -7.45
N ILE A 44 11.78 -12.43 -8.57
CA ILE A 44 10.37 -12.04 -8.58
C ILE A 44 9.51 -13.19 -9.12
N HIS A 45 8.87 -13.90 -8.20
CA HIS A 45 8.05 -15.08 -8.50
C HIS A 45 6.80 -15.18 -7.59
N GLY A 46 5.93 -16.14 -7.87
CA GLY A 46 4.74 -16.43 -7.05
C GLY A 46 3.80 -15.24 -6.89
N GLN A 47 3.21 -15.10 -5.70
CA GLN A 47 2.23 -14.06 -5.37
C GLN A 47 2.79 -12.64 -5.50
N PHE A 48 4.08 -12.44 -5.23
CA PHE A 48 4.71 -11.13 -5.40
C PHE A 48 4.73 -10.71 -6.88
N ARG A 49 5.01 -11.65 -7.78
CA ARG A 49 4.93 -11.41 -9.23
C ARG A 49 3.50 -11.10 -9.66
N GLU A 50 2.52 -11.83 -9.15
CA GLU A 50 1.10 -11.60 -9.46
C GLU A 50 0.65 -10.21 -9.00
N PHE A 51 1.06 -9.79 -7.79
CA PHE A 51 0.80 -8.45 -7.27
C PHE A 51 1.36 -7.36 -8.18
N LEU A 52 2.65 -7.45 -8.56
CA LEU A 52 3.29 -6.45 -9.43
C LEU A 52 2.59 -6.35 -10.80
N LEU A 53 2.12 -7.47 -11.35
CA LEU A 53 1.41 -7.51 -12.63
C LEU A 53 -0.02 -6.98 -12.56
N GLN A 54 -0.68 -7.04 -11.41
CA GLN A 54 -2.05 -6.54 -11.26
C GLN A 54 -2.10 -5.07 -10.82
N MET A 55 -1.19 -4.65 -9.93
CA MET A 55 -1.26 -3.32 -9.31
C MET A 55 0.09 -2.68 -8.99
N GLY A 56 1.22 -3.22 -9.47
CA GLY A 56 2.55 -2.71 -9.15
C GLY A 56 2.86 -1.27 -9.59
N ARG A 57 2.17 -0.71 -10.60
CA ARG A 57 2.29 0.72 -10.97
C ARG A 57 1.37 1.62 -10.16
N CYS A 58 0.39 1.04 -9.47
CA CYS A 58 -0.50 1.80 -8.62
C CYS A 58 0.26 2.19 -7.36
N SER A 59 0.24 3.48 -7.03
CA SER A 59 0.60 3.95 -5.69
C SER A 59 -0.42 3.53 -4.62
N GLY A 60 -1.42 2.74 -4.99
CA GLY A 60 -2.56 2.38 -4.14
C GLY A 60 -3.46 3.55 -3.74
N GLY A 61 -3.19 4.78 -4.21
CA GLY A 61 -3.68 5.99 -3.52
C GLY A 61 -3.18 6.09 -2.07
N LEU A 62 -2.27 5.20 -1.68
CA LEU A 62 -1.71 4.96 -0.36
C LEU A 62 -0.34 5.61 -0.23
N LEU A 63 0.43 5.76 -1.33
CA LEU A 63 1.76 6.41 -1.34
C LEU A 63 1.71 7.95 -1.23
N GLY A 64 0.66 8.51 -0.65
CA GLY A 64 0.75 9.79 0.07
C GLY A 64 1.07 9.58 1.56
N GLY A 65 0.98 8.34 2.05
CA GLY A 65 1.31 7.92 3.40
C GLY A 65 2.76 7.42 3.50
N ASP A 66 3.23 7.37 4.74
CA ASP A 66 4.61 7.04 5.09
C ASP A 66 5.07 5.69 4.51
N GLU A 67 6.38 5.57 4.29
CA GLU A 67 7.01 4.35 3.77
C GLU A 67 6.60 3.12 4.60
N PHE A 68 5.91 2.16 3.98
CA PHE A 68 5.63 0.86 4.60
C PHE A 68 6.90 0.00 4.60
N LYS A 69 7.68 0.07 5.69
CA LYS A 69 8.93 -0.67 5.82
C LYS A 69 8.63 -2.12 6.21
N MET A 70 8.70 -3.04 5.25
CA MET A 70 8.57 -4.48 5.56
C MET A 70 9.77 -5.01 6.35
N TYR A 71 10.98 -4.55 6.04
CA TYR A 71 12.21 -4.90 6.74
C TYR A 71 13.16 -3.71 6.75
N ASN A 72 13.66 -3.32 7.93
CA ASN A 72 14.69 -2.30 8.08
C ASN A 72 15.90 -2.91 8.80
N SER A 73 17.08 -2.85 8.17
CA SER A 73 18.33 -3.40 8.71
C SER A 73 18.78 -2.76 10.04
N GLN A 74 18.17 -1.64 10.42
CA GLN A 74 18.47 -0.92 11.66
C GLN A 74 17.56 -1.33 12.82
N TRP A 75 16.51 -2.11 12.57
CA TRP A 75 15.56 -2.52 13.61
C TRP A 75 16.14 -3.63 14.48
N ASN A 76 15.94 -3.49 15.79
CA ASN A 76 16.03 -4.63 16.68
C ASN A 76 14.71 -5.42 16.67
N LEU A 77 14.67 -6.58 17.35
CA LEU A 77 13.50 -7.45 17.36
C LEU A 77 12.26 -6.75 17.94
N ASP A 78 12.45 -5.96 18.99
CA ASP A 78 11.35 -5.28 19.68
C ASP A 78 10.77 -4.17 18.79
N ASP A 79 11.62 -3.36 18.15
CA ASP A 79 11.19 -2.32 17.19
C ASP A 79 10.36 -2.92 16.04
N PHE A 80 10.77 -4.09 15.53
CA PHE A 80 10.05 -4.78 14.47
C PHE A 80 8.67 -5.27 14.94
N LEU A 81 8.60 -5.89 16.13
CA LEU A 81 7.36 -6.40 16.69
C LEU A 81 6.38 -5.26 17.03
N ASP A 82 6.87 -4.17 17.60
CA ASP A 82 6.06 -3.00 17.91
C ASP A 82 5.55 -2.33 16.64
N TYR A 83 6.38 -2.18 15.60
CA TYR A 83 5.92 -1.67 14.31
C TYR A 83 4.82 -2.55 13.71
N GLN A 84 4.99 -3.87 13.68
CA GLN A 84 3.98 -4.80 13.18
C GLN A 84 2.66 -4.70 13.97
N LYS A 85 2.76 -4.50 15.29
CA LYS A 85 1.59 -4.30 16.15
C LYS A 85 0.88 -2.97 15.86
N CYS A 86 1.63 -1.87 15.77
CA CYS A 86 1.08 -0.55 15.43
C CYS A 86 0.35 -0.55 14.09
N ILE A 87 0.94 -1.17 13.07
CA ILE A 87 0.29 -1.34 11.75
C ILE A 87 -1.00 -2.16 11.88
N LYS A 88 -0.98 -3.26 12.64
CA LYS A 88 -2.14 -4.13 12.81
C LYS A 88 -3.29 -3.45 13.55
N GLU A 89 -2.97 -2.56 14.48
CA GLU A 89 -3.92 -1.81 15.29
C GLU A 89 -4.37 -0.50 14.62
N ASP A 90 -3.86 -0.18 13.42
CA ASP A 90 -4.05 1.10 12.71
C ASP A 90 -3.68 2.30 13.60
N ASN A 91 -2.71 2.08 14.49
CA ASN A 91 -2.27 3.03 15.51
C ASN A 91 -0.90 3.56 15.09
N GLU A 92 -0.88 4.40 14.04
CA GLU A 92 0.37 4.95 13.52
C GLU A 92 1.11 5.78 14.58
N MET A 93 2.38 5.41 14.84
CA MET A 93 3.31 6.07 15.77
C MET A 93 3.62 7.55 15.47
N CYS A 94 3.04 8.15 14.43
CA CYS A 94 3.23 9.55 14.09
C CYS A 94 1.89 10.21 13.80
N ASP A 95 1.47 11.14 14.65
CA ASP A 95 0.42 12.09 14.31
C ASP A 95 0.96 13.06 13.25
N SER A 96 0.82 12.66 11.99
CA SER A 96 1.14 13.52 10.85
C SER A 96 -0.05 14.43 10.53
N GLU A 97 0.20 15.60 9.93
CA GLU A 97 -0.88 16.52 9.50
C GLU A 97 -1.87 15.91 8.49
N GLY A 98 -1.51 14.75 7.91
CA GLY A 98 -2.39 13.94 7.06
C GLY A 98 -3.47 13.15 7.81
N LYS A 99 -3.36 13.00 9.14
CA LYS A 99 -4.40 12.39 10.00
C LYS A 99 -5.57 13.33 10.31
N ILE A 100 -5.44 14.64 10.05
CA ILE A 100 -6.55 15.57 10.27
C ILE A 100 -7.61 15.28 9.22
N ASP A 101 -8.79 14.86 9.67
CA ASP A 101 -9.95 14.66 8.81
C ASP A 101 -10.16 15.94 7.95
N PRO A 102 -10.24 15.84 6.61
CA PRO A 102 -10.53 16.96 5.73
C PRO A 102 -11.78 17.76 6.15
N PHE A 103 -12.73 17.13 6.84
CA PHE A 103 -13.89 17.79 7.44
C PHE A 103 -13.54 18.63 8.66
N GLU A 104 -12.63 18.18 9.53
CA GLU A 104 -12.18 18.97 10.68
C GLU A 104 -11.43 20.24 10.24
N LYS A 105 -10.65 20.17 9.14
CA LYS A 105 -10.02 21.36 8.53
C LYS A 105 -11.01 22.36 7.91
N LYS A 106 -12.22 21.92 7.54
CA LYS A 106 -13.20 22.76 6.83
C LYS A 106 -13.89 23.78 7.76
N TYR A 107 -13.83 23.59 9.07
CA TYR A 107 -14.46 24.45 10.07
C TYR A 107 -13.49 25.38 10.82
N SER A 108 -12.23 25.46 10.39
CA SER A 108 -11.18 26.28 11.02
C SER A 108 -10.93 27.64 10.33
N VAL A 109 -11.93 28.21 9.65
CA VAL A 109 -11.87 29.58 9.07
C VAL A 109 -12.89 30.48 9.75
#